data_AF-A0A7V0TAV2-F1
#
_entry.id   AF-A0A7V0TAV2-F1
#
_cell.length_a   1.000
_cell.length_b   1.000
_cell.length_c   1.000
_cell.angle_alpha   90.00
_cell.angle_beta   90.00
_cell.angle_gamma   90.00
#
_symmetry.space_group_name_H-M   'P 1'
#
loop_
_entity.id
_entity.type
_entity.pdbx_description
1 polymer ?
#
loop_
_entity_poly.entity_id
_entity_poly.type
_entity_poly.pdbx_seq_one_letter_code
_entity_poly.pdbx_strand_id
1 'polypeptide(L)'
;MKRLVLFFLLFYGISLFAGPKYAIKSGYIEYQLSGSTNGVKKIWWDDYGSKSRTEERSVTETKIFGMVSREEKNQVDIINGYDIYSYNPESLSGTRSQNPFGDLGESLTENLTEAEQKELADQILNSLGGSISGSEKILGKNCAIMELMGSKSWIYKGILLKSDTRVMMIQNTQTAVVFKENEKPAASLFIPEANIEFQDLTVMQEAYESEYADDDSDDNADNDEPIIPVNYSFDKFQSVITGFSAEDYRQLMVVDEEGQYIATYMKGFGNLISIVLSSAQMHPEFPGLETFRDGGKTCHYGIVNDDGNEVSVLIVEYPAQDMALLISSKTMGQQQQSKEQMLTYARQLKF
;
A
#
# COMPACT_ATOMS: atom_id res chain seq x y z
N MET A 1 -8.14 -6.97 22.43
CA MET A 1 -8.43 -5.63 21.90
C MET A 1 -7.20 -5.10 21.15
N LYS A 2 -6.89 -5.64 19.97
CA LYS A 2 -5.74 -5.23 19.14
C LYS A 2 -6.09 -5.04 17.65
N ARG A 3 -7.38 -5.02 17.30
CA ARG A 3 -7.87 -5.09 15.90
C ARG A 3 -8.39 -3.77 15.31
N LEU A 4 -8.19 -2.63 15.96
CA LEU A 4 -8.72 -1.34 15.47
C LEU A 4 -7.65 -0.37 14.92
N VAL A 5 -6.37 -0.73 14.95
CA VAL A 5 -5.27 0.17 14.56
C VAL A 5 -5.03 0.18 13.03
N LEU A 6 -5.60 -0.77 12.29
CA LEU A 6 -5.30 -0.97 10.86
C LEU A 6 -5.88 0.12 9.92
N PHE A 7 -6.81 0.97 10.38
CA PHE A 7 -7.45 1.97 9.52
C PHE A 7 -6.78 3.35 9.51
N PHE A 8 -5.90 3.64 10.47
CA PHE A 8 -5.24 4.95 10.57
C PHE A 8 -3.89 5.03 9.84
N LEU A 9 -3.30 3.88 9.47
CA LEU A 9 -2.04 3.83 8.70
C LEU A 9 -2.20 4.31 7.25
N LEU A 10 -3.42 4.31 6.70
CA LEU A 10 -3.67 4.64 5.29
C LEU A 10 -3.52 6.13 4.93
N PHE A 11 -3.53 7.06 5.90
CA PHE A 11 -3.29 8.47 5.61
C PHE A 11 -1.81 8.89 5.72
N TYR A 12 -0.96 8.07 6.35
CA TYR A 12 0.49 8.23 6.24
C TYR A 12 1.04 7.69 4.91
N GLY A 13 0.27 6.84 4.21
CA GLY A 13 0.67 6.16 2.98
C GLY A 13 0.70 6.99 1.70
N ILE A 14 0.33 8.29 1.69
CA ILE A 14 0.39 9.08 0.45
C ILE A 14 1.81 9.65 0.20
N SER A 15 2.76 9.48 1.12
CA SER A 15 4.19 9.73 0.82
C SER A 15 4.89 8.51 0.19
N LEU A 16 4.18 7.67 -0.56
CA LEU A 16 4.71 6.54 -1.33
C LEU A 16 5.34 6.94 -2.68
N PHE A 17 5.68 8.22 -2.87
CA PHE A 17 6.41 8.68 -4.04
C PHE A 17 7.77 9.20 -3.61
N ALA A 18 8.83 8.58 -4.10
CA ALA A 18 10.20 9.07 -3.96
C ALA A 18 10.50 10.11 -5.04
N GLY A 19 9.78 11.21 -4.87
CA GLY A 19 10.23 12.55 -5.20
C GLY A 19 10.17 13.41 -3.92
N PRO A 20 10.56 14.69 -4.00
CA PRO A 20 10.42 15.60 -2.88
C PRO A 20 8.96 15.63 -2.38
N LYS A 21 8.74 15.22 -1.13
CA LYS A 21 7.42 15.19 -0.46
C LYS A 21 6.70 16.55 -0.54
N TYR A 22 7.48 17.63 -0.50
CA TYR A 22 7.00 19.00 -0.60
C TYR A 22 7.73 19.75 -1.70
N ALA A 23 7.04 20.63 -2.43
CA ALA A 23 7.70 21.57 -3.34
C ALA A 23 8.35 22.77 -2.60
N ILE A 24 8.32 22.76 -1.26
CA ILE A 24 8.92 23.78 -0.38
C ILE A 24 9.98 23.10 0.46
N LYS A 25 11.22 23.59 0.38
CA LYS A 25 12.39 22.94 0.98
C LYS A 25 12.25 22.74 2.49
N SER A 26 11.84 23.76 3.23
CA SER A 26 11.75 23.70 4.69
C SER A 26 10.55 24.47 5.21
N GLY A 27 10.13 24.16 6.44
CA GLY A 27 9.10 24.95 7.10
C GLY A 27 8.53 24.32 8.37
N TYR A 28 7.44 24.92 8.82
CA TYR A 28 6.67 24.52 9.98
C TYR A 28 5.16 24.61 9.70
N ILE A 29 4.41 23.64 10.21
CA ILE A 29 2.96 23.65 10.19
C ILE A 29 2.41 23.11 11.51
N GLU A 30 1.36 23.76 12.00
CA GLU A 30 0.63 23.33 13.18
C GLU A 30 -0.83 23.16 12.82
N TYR A 31 -1.43 22.07 13.29
CA TYR A 31 -2.80 21.71 13.06
C TYR A 31 -3.58 21.62 14.36
N GLN A 32 -4.84 22.05 14.27
CA GLN A 32 -5.88 21.66 15.20
C GLN A 32 -6.60 20.41 14.65
N LEU A 33 -6.67 19.36 15.46
CA LEU A 33 -7.48 18.17 15.20
C LEU A 33 -8.84 18.33 15.90
N SER A 34 -9.91 17.98 15.21
CA SER A 34 -11.27 18.00 15.75
C SER A 34 -12.15 16.88 15.19
N GLY A 35 -13.23 16.56 15.91
CA GLY A 35 -14.17 15.51 15.55
C GLY A 35 -14.08 14.33 16.51
N SER A 36 -13.97 13.10 15.99
CA SER A 36 -13.71 11.90 16.78
C SER A 36 -12.32 11.94 17.43
N THR A 37 -11.35 12.59 16.78
CA THR A 37 -10.00 12.84 17.29
C THR A 37 -9.80 14.33 17.54
N ASN A 38 -9.49 14.71 18.78
CA ASN A 38 -9.26 16.09 19.20
C ASN A 38 -7.83 16.24 19.73
N GLY A 39 -7.12 17.28 19.31
CA GLY A 39 -5.71 17.42 19.66
C GLY A 39 -4.95 18.42 18.80
N VAL A 40 -3.63 18.37 18.93
CA VAL A 40 -2.70 19.23 18.18
C VAL A 40 -1.67 18.35 17.49
N LYS A 41 -1.35 18.70 16.24
CA LYS A 41 -0.28 18.08 15.48
C LYS A 41 0.67 19.16 14.96
N LYS A 42 1.97 18.94 15.11
CA LYS A 42 3.02 19.85 14.63
C LYS A 42 3.94 19.10 13.70
N ILE A 43 4.36 19.75 12.62
CA ILE A 43 5.31 19.19 11.68
C ILE A 43 6.36 20.24 11.37
N TRP A 44 7.61 19.85 11.53
CA TRP A 44 8.78 20.54 11.01
C TRP A 44 9.35 19.72 9.87
N TRP A 45 9.78 20.37 8.80
CA TRP A 45 10.47 19.68 7.73
C TRP A 45 11.63 20.50 7.18
N ASP A 46 12.60 19.78 6.64
CA ASP A 46 13.69 20.31 5.85
C ASP A 46 13.95 19.37 4.68
N ASP A 47 14.77 19.83 3.74
CA ASP A 47 15.19 19.08 2.56
C ASP A 47 14.01 18.44 1.81
N TYR A 48 13.01 19.27 1.54
CA TYR A 48 11.78 18.93 0.82
C TYR A 48 10.97 17.80 1.45
N GLY A 49 11.17 17.54 2.74
CA GLY A 49 10.48 16.52 3.52
C GLY A 49 11.24 15.21 3.68
N SER A 50 12.46 15.08 3.13
CA SER A 50 13.37 13.96 3.43
C SER A 50 13.80 13.96 4.91
N LYS A 51 13.70 15.14 5.56
CA LYS A 51 13.84 15.32 7.00
C LYS A 51 12.56 15.89 7.57
N SER A 52 11.98 15.22 8.55
CA SER A 52 10.81 15.74 9.25
C SER A 52 10.74 15.29 10.69
N ARG A 53 10.10 16.11 11.52
CA ARG A 53 9.63 15.74 12.86
C ARG A 53 8.16 16.03 12.92
N THR A 54 7.37 15.04 13.32
CA THR A 54 5.95 15.18 13.60
C THR A 54 5.74 14.95 15.08
N GLU A 55 5.04 15.86 15.74
CA GLU A 55 4.59 15.68 17.11
C GLU A 55 3.07 15.71 17.14
N GLU A 56 2.46 14.71 17.77
CA GLU A 56 1.01 14.61 17.87
C GLU A 56 0.60 14.33 19.31
N ARG A 57 -0.30 15.17 19.82
CA ARG A 57 -1.02 14.92 21.07
C ARG A 57 -2.50 14.98 20.83
N SER A 58 -3.19 13.86 21.02
CA SER A 58 -4.61 13.78 20.72
C SER A 58 -5.35 12.77 21.59
N VAL A 59 -6.65 12.98 21.71
CA VAL A 59 -7.60 12.04 22.29
C VAL A 59 -8.58 11.63 21.20
N THR A 60 -8.70 10.32 20.96
CA THR A 60 -9.66 9.74 20.04
C THR A 60 -10.78 9.08 20.83
N GLU A 61 -12.02 9.51 20.58
CA GLU A 61 -13.23 8.91 21.15
C GLU A 61 -14.04 8.25 20.04
N THR A 62 -14.21 6.94 20.12
CA THR A 62 -14.99 6.16 19.15
C THR A 62 -16.18 5.52 19.83
N LYS A 63 -17.38 5.72 19.25
CA LYS A 63 -18.62 5.11 19.72
C LYS A 63 -19.05 4.00 18.77
N ILE A 64 -19.01 2.75 19.23
CA ILE A 64 -19.43 1.58 18.45
C ILE A 64 -20.50 0.84 19.26
N PHE A 65 -21.69 0.68 18.69
CA PHE A 65 -22.83 -0.02 19.31
C PHE A 65 -23.15 0.44 20.77
N GLY A 66 -23.01 1.73 21.05
CA GLY A 66 -23.29 2.30 22.37
C GLY A 66 -22.15 2.21 23.39
N MET A 67 -21.07 1.48 23.08
CA MET A 67 -19.83 1.51 23.87
C MET A 67 -18.93 2.65 23.41
N VAL A 68 -18.33 3.37 24.37
CA VAL A 68 -17.36 4.44 24.10
C VAL A 68 -15.97 3.92 24.42
N SER A 69 -15.08 3.98 23.43
CA SER A 69 -13.64 3.76 23.60
C SER A 69 -12.93 5.10 23.56
N ARG A 70 -11.97 5.30 24.45
CA ARG A 70 -11.11 6.49 24.49
C ARG A 70 -9.65 6.06 24.42
N GLU A 71 -8.91 6.68 23.52
CA GLU A 71 -7.50 6.44 23.30
C GLU A 71 -6.75 7.76 23.33
N GLU A 72 -5.67 7.83 24.11
CA GLU A 72 -4.80 9.00 24.19
C GLU A 72 -3.50 8.69 23.45
N LYS A 73 -3.04 9.66 22.67
CA LYS A 73 -1.83 9.56 21.87
C LYS A 73 -0.91 10.71 22.22
N ASN A 74 0.34 10.38 22.53
CA ASN A 74 1.45 11.32 22.62
C ASN A 74 2.62 10.68 21.86
N GLN A 75 2.85 11.13 20.63
CA GLN A 75 3.77 10.48 19.72
C GLN A 75 4.66 11.50 19.02
N VAL A 76 5.93 11.12 18.85
CA VAL A 76 6.91 11.82 18.03
C VAL A 76 7.37 10.87 16.93
N ASP A 77 7.22 11.30 15.68
CA ASP A 77 7.77 10.63 14.51
C ASP A 77 8.91 11.48 13.96
N ILE A 78 10.05 10.86 13.66
CA ILE A 78 11.19 11.51 13.00
C ILE A 78 11.54 10.73 11.75
N ILE A 79 11.68 11.44 10.63
CA ILE A 79 12.24 10.90 9.40
C ILE A 79 13.54 11.66 9.14
N ASN A 80 14.63 10.94 8.88
CA ASN A 80 15.91 11.52 8.50
C ASN A 80 16.55 10.65 7.41
N GLY A 81 16.23 10.96 6.15
CA GLY A 81 16.58 10.09 5.03
C GLY A 81 15.82 8.77 5.11
N TYR A 82 16.54 7.66 5.17
CA TYR A 82 15.96 6.32 5.29
C TYR A 82 15.57 5.96 6.73
N ASP A 83 16.16 6.58 7.74
CA ASP A 83 15.84 6.27 9.13
C ASP A 83 14.48 6.87 9.53
N ILE A 84 13.61 6.03 10.09
CA ILE A 84 12.33 6.39 10.67
C ILE A 84 12.36 6.02 12.16
N TYR A 85 12.01 6.98 13.01
CA TYR A 85 11.82 6.77 14.44
C TYR A 85 10.40 7.13 14.80
N SER A 86 9.78 6.34 15.68
CA SER A 86 8.46 6.60 16.23
C SER A 86 8.47 6.28 17.71
N TYR A 87 8.21 7.25 18.58
CA TYR A 87 8.27 7.03 20.03
C TYR A 87 7.24 7.83 20.81
N ASN A 88 6.96 7.36 22.03
CA ASN A 88 6.18 8.10 23.01
C ASN A 88 7.13 8.69 24.07
N PRO A 89 7.19 10.03 24.22
CA PRO A 89 8.12 10.69 25.13
C PRO A 89 7.77 10.52 26.62
N GLU A 90 6.58 10.03 26.96
CA GLU A 90 6.19 9.74 28.35
C GLU A 90 6.58 8.32 28.77
N SER A 91 6.40 7.33 27.89
CA SER A 91 6.77 5.95 28.17
C SER A 91 8.25 5.67 27.92
N LEU A 92 8.97 6.62 27.29
CA LEU A 92 10.39 6.50 26.91
C LEU A 92 10.68 5.28 26.02
N SER A 93 9.70 4.86 25.24
CA SER A 93 9.80 3.70 24.36
C SER A 93 9.35 4.04 22.95
N GLY A 94 9.97 3.37 21.98
CA GLY A 94 9.67 3.58 20.58
C GLY A 94 10.21 2.49 19.69
N THR A 95 10.07 2.72 18.39
CA THR A 95 10.55 1.87 17.33
C THR A 95 11.44 2.66 16.39
N ARG A 96 12.42 1.98 15.82
CA ARG A 96 13.23 2.46 14.71
C ARG A 96 13.05 1.49 13.54
N SER A 97 12.94 2.02 12.34
CA SER A 97 13.01 1.24 11.11
C SER A 97 13.73 2.03 10.03
N GLN A 98 14.09 1.35 8.96
CA GLN A 98 14.49 1.97 7.69
C GLN A 98 13.27 2.02 6.77
N ASN A 99 13.21 3.02 5.89
CA ASN A 99 12.19 3.11 4.86
C ASN A 99 12.55 2.16 3.70
N PRO A 100 11.86 1.01 3.54
CA PRO A 100 12.18 0.06 2.47
C PRO A 100 11.80 0.59 1.07
N PHE A 101 11.01 1.68 1.01
CA PHE A 101 10.52 2.27 -0.22
C PHE A 101 11.26 3.54 -0.64
N GLY A 102 12.34 3.91 0.04
CA GLY A 102 13.12 5.11 -0.31
C GLY A 102 13.61 5.10 -1.76
N ASP A 103 14.03 3.93 -2.24
CA ASP A 103 14.54 3.75 -3.60
C ASP A 103 13.40 3.50 -4.62
N LEU A 104 12.25 3.02 -4.14
CA LEU A 104 11.18 2.50 -4.99
C LEU A 104 10.47 3.62 -5.74
N GLY A 105 10.32 4.80 -5.14
CA GLY A 105 9.72 5.91 -5.87
C GLY A 105 10.69 6.77 -6.67
N GLU A 106 12.00 6.68 -6.40
CA GLU A 106 13.03 7.31 -7.23
C GLU A 106 13.06 6.53 -8.53
N SER A 107 13.13 5.19 -8.47
CA SER A 107 13.03 4.32 -9.65
C SER A 107 11.73 4.46 -10.44
N LEU A 108 10.58 4.74 -9.79
CA LEU A 108 9.31 5.01 -10.48
C LEU A 108 9.28 6.33 -11.26
N THR A 109 10.15 7.29 -10.93
CA THR A 109 10.10 8.65 -11.51
C THR A 109 11.40 9.11 -12.18
N GLU A 110 12.50 8.38 -12.02
CA GLU A 110 13.86 8.71 -12.45
C GLU A 110 13.96 9.05 -13.95
N ASN A 111 13.09 8.45 -14.77
CA ASN A 111 13.06 8.64 -16.23
C ASN A 111 11.81 9.36 -16.75
N LEU A 112 10.98 9.91 -15.86
CA LEU A 112 9.75 10.60 -16.23
C LEU A 112 9.94 12.12 -16.22
N THR A 113 9.45 12.78 -17.26
CA THR A 113 9.30 14.25 -17.28
C THR A 113 8.28 14.72 -16.24
N GLU A 114 8.31 16.00 -15.86
CA GLU A 114 7.32 16.57 -14.93
C GLU A 114 5.86 16.36 -15.40
N ALA A 115 5.64 16.37 -16.71
CA ALA A 115 4.33 16.10 -17.29
C ALA A 115 3.89 14.63 -17.11
N GLU A 116 4.81 13.69 -17.33
CA GLU A 116 4.57 12.25 -17.13
C GLU A 116 4.43 11.89 -15.65
N GLN A 117 5.21 12.52 -14.76
CA GLN A 117 5.04 12.37 -13.31
C GLN A 117 3.67 12.88 -12.85
N LYS A 118 3.22 14.02 -13.40
CA LYS A 118 1.88 14.53 -13.12
C LYS A 118 0.80 13.58 -13.63
N GLU A 119 0.96 13.05 -14.85
CA GLU A 119 0.03 12.08 -15.42
C GLU A 119 -0.02 10.81 -14.58
N LEU A 120 1.13 10.27 -14.17
CA LEU A 120 1.22 9.11 -13.27
C LEU A 120 0.53 9.39 -11.92
N ALA A 121 0.77 10.56 -11.32
CA ALA A 121 0.11 10.94 -10.07
C ALA A 121 -1.41 11.07 -10.24
N ASP A 122 -1.88 11.67 -11.33
CA ASP A 122 -3.30 11.79 -11.65
C ASP A 122 -3.91 10.39 -11.94
N GLN A 123 -3.19 9.50 -12.60
CA GLN A 123 -3.59 8.11 -12.84
C GLN A 123 -3.71 7.32 -11.54
N ILE A 124 -2.75 7.44 -10.62
CA ILE A 124 -2.78 6.78 -9.32
C ILE A 124 -3.91 7.36 -8.45
N LEU A 125 -4.08 8.68 -8.44
CA LEU A 125 -5.20 9.30 -7.73
C LEU A 125 -6.54 8.76 -8.25
N ASN A 126 -6.71 8.73 -9.57
CA ASN A 126 -7.93 8.22 -10.21
C ASN A 126 -8.12 6.72 -10.00
N SER A 127 -7.04 5.92 -9.96
CA SER A 127 -7.12 4.46 -9.73
C SER A 127 -7.58 4.13 -8.31
N LEU A 128 -7.21 4.98 -7.34
CA LEU A 128 -7.70 4.89 -5.96
C LEU A 128 -9.14 5.44 -5.80
N GLY A 129 -9.79 5.87 -6.89
CA GLY A 129 -11.13 6.46 -6.86
C GLY A 129 -11.13 7.90 -6.34
N GLY A 130 -9.98 8.56 -6.39
CA GLY A 130 -9.83 9.96 -6.05
C GLY A 130 -10.00 10.89 -7.24
N SER A 131 -10.18 12.18 -6.97
CA SER A 131 -10.27 13.21 -7.99
C SER A 131 -9.87 14.58 -7.45
N ILE A 132 -9.54 15.52 -8.33
CA ILE A 132 -9.35 16.94 -7.98
C ILE A 132 -10.67 17.67 -8.26
N SER A 133 -11.34 18.16 -7.21
CA SER A 133 -12.68 18.76 -7.32
C SER A 133 -12.68 20.29 -7.36
N GLY A 134 -11.52 20.95 -7.26
CA GLY A 134 -11.40 22.39 -7.42
C GLY A 134 -10.22 23.00 -6.69
N SER A 135 -10.34 24.28 -6.33
CA SER A 135 -9.34 24.99 -5.53
C SER A 135 -9.98 25.94 -4.52
N GLU A 136 -9.39 26.07 -3.34
CA GLU A 136 -9.84 26.99 -2.28
C GLU A 136 -8.65 27.59 -1.53
N LYS A 137 -8.82 28.80 -0.99
CA LYS A 137 -7.77 29.47 -0.21
C LYS A 137 -7.85 29.09 1.28
N ILE A 138 -6.79 28.45 1.79
CA ILE A 138 -6.59 28.20 3.22
C ILE A 138 -5.35 28.96 3.68
N LEU A 139 -5.46 29.76 4.76
CA LEU A 139 -4.38 30.64 5.24
C LEU A 139 -3.77 31.53 4.13
N GLY A 140 -4.59 31.96 3.17
CA GLY A 140 -4.15 32.76 2.02
C GLY A 140 -3.43 31.99 0.90
N LYS A 141 -3.28 30.66 1.03
CA LYS A 141 -2.64 29.79 0.04
C LYS A 141 -3.69 29.12 -0.83
N ASN A 142 -3.47 29.09 -2.15
CA ASN A 142 -4.39 28.46 -3.08
C ASN A 142 -4.16 26.94 -3.09
N CYS A 143 -5.04 26.20 -2.44
CA CYS A 143 -4.96 24.75 -2.33
C CYS A 143 -5.73 24.10 -3.47
N ALA A 144 -5.18 23.03 -4.05
CA ALA A 144 -5.96 22.07 -4.81
C ALA A 144 -6.81 21.25 -3.84
N ILE A 145 -8.07 21.03 -4.20
CA ILE A 145 -8.99 20.22 -3.44
C ILE A 145 -8.98 18.82 -4.03
N MET A 146 -8.54 17.85 -3.25
CA MET A 146 -8.50 16.44 -3.60
C MET A 146 -9.55 15.68 -2.79
N GLU A 147 -10.35 14.86 -3.47
CA GLU A 147 -11.34 13.98 -2.86
C GLU A 147 -10.91 12.54 -3.07
N LEU A 148 -10.94 11.72 -2.01
CA LEU A 148 -10.57 10.31 -2.06
C LEU A 148 -11.30 9.56 -0.94
N MET A 149 -12.06 8.51 -1.28
CA MET A 149 -12.70 7.58 -0.33
C MET A 149 -13.48 8.27 0.82
N GLY A 150 -14.32 9.25 0.51
CA GLY A 150 -15.11 9.97 1.52
C GLY A 150 -14.31 10.99 2.35
N SER A 151 -13.07 11.27 1.94
CA SER A 151 -12.23 12.32 2.49
C SER A 151 -12.00 13.43 1.47
N LYS A 152 -11.83 14.65 1.98
CA LYS A 152 -11.53 15.84 1.22
C LYS A 152 -10.29 16.51 1.81
N SER A 153 -9.32 16.83 0.98
CA SER A 153 -8.01 17.34 1.37
C SER A 153 -7.67 18.58 0.57
N TRP A 154 -7.15 19.61 1.24
CA TRP A 154 -6.71 20.86 0.64
C TRP A 154 -5.19 20.88 0.62
N ILE A 155 -4.61 20.63 -0.54
CA ILE A 155 -3.16 20.47 -0.72
C ILE A 155 -2.56 21.72 -1.37
N TYR A 156 -1.56 22.31 -0.72
CA TYR A 156 -0.74 23.39 -1.26
C TYR A 156 0.70 22.91 -1.42
N LYS A 157 1.19 22.77 -2.65
CA LYS A 157 2.59 22.36 -2.93
C LYS A 157 3.03 21.06 -2.22
N GLY A 158 2.13 20.08 -2.17
CA GLY A 158 2.33 18.81 -1.44
C GLY A 158 2.01 18.88 0.06
N ILE A 159 1.70 20.05 0.61
CA ILE A 159 1.43 20.25 2.04
C ILE A 159 -0.09 20.29 2.27
N LEU A 160 -0.58 19.40 3.12
CA LEU A 160 -1.96 19.38 3.57
C LEU A 160 -2.24 20.60 4.44
N LEU A 161 -3.13 21.51 4.05
CA LEU A 161 -3.56 22.63 4.91
C LEU A 161 -4.88 22.36 5.62
N LYS A 162 -5.68 21.43 5.08
CA LYS A 162 -6.93 21.00 5.70
C LYS A 162 -7.30 19.60 5.21
N SER A 163 -7.90 18.78 6.05
CA SER A 163 -8.65 17.60 5.65
C SER A 163 -9.98 17.50 6.39
N ASP A 164 -11.00 16.94 5.73
CA ASP A 164 -12.27 16.49 6.30
C ASP A 164 -12.45 15.04 5.87
N THR A 165 -12.44 14.12 6.82
CA THR A 165 -12.58 12.67 6.59
C THR A 165 -13.88 12.21 7.21
N ARG A 166 -14.74 11.60 6.39
CA ARG A 166 -16.00 11.01 6.83
C ARG A 166 -16.09 9.59 6.30
N VAL A 167 -15.69 8.66 7.17
CA VAL A 167 -15.75 7.23 6.85
C VAL A 167 -16.56 6.55 7.95
N MET A 168 -17.70 5.96 7.55
CA MET A 168 -18.66 5.34 8.46
C MET A 168 -19.15 6.33 9.56
N MET A 169 -18.93 6.00 10.83
CA MET A 169 -19.31 6.81 12.00
C MET A 169 -18.18 7.73 12.50
N ILE A 170 -17.01 7.71 11.85
CA ILE A 170 -15.84 8.50 12.25
C ILE A 170 -15.80 9.77 11.40
N GLN A 171 -15.74 10.91 12.08
CA GLN A 171 -15.62 12.22 11.45
C GLN A 171 -14.40 12.91 12.04
N ASN A 172 -13.39 13.17 11.23
CA ASN A 172 -12.18 13.86 11.66
C ASN A 172 -11.88 15.02 10.74
N THR A 173 -11.48 16.14 11.34
CA THR A 173 -11.00 17.31 10.62
C THR A 173 -9.62 17.68 11.16
N GLN A 174 -8.68 17.88 10.25
CA GLN A 174 -7.38 18.46 10.55
C GLN A 174 -7.32 19.82 9.85
N THR A 175 -7.10 20.91 10.58
CA THR A 175 -7.01 22.25 9.98
C THR A 175 -5.72 22.92 10.41
N ALA A 176 -4.93 23.39 9.44
CA ALA A 176 -3.73 24.16 9.71
C ALA A 176 -4.11 25.49 10.37
N VAL A 177 -3.51 25.77 11.52
CA VAL A 177 -3.67 27.01 12.28
C VAL A 177 -2.44 27.90 12.18
N VAL A 178 -1.27 27.31 11.92
CA VAL A 178 -0.01 28.02 11.63
C VAL A 178 0.65 27.35 10.43
N PHE A 179 1.14 28.14 9.49
CA PHE A 179 1.92 27.65 8.36
C PHE A 179 3.02 28.65 8.03
N LYS A 180 4.27 28.20 8.05
CA LYS A 180 5.46 29.02 7.81
C LYS A 180 6.34 28.33 6.77
N GLU A 181 6.42 28.93 5.58
CA GLU A 181 7.29 28.49 4.50
C GLU A 181 8.71 28.96 4.71
N ASN A 182 9.69 28.11 4.35
CA ASN A 182 11.12 28.40 4.40
C ASN A 182 11.65 28.78 5.79
N GLU A 183 10.90 28.47 6.86
CA GLU A 183 11.45 28.44 8.21
C GLU A 183 12.50 27.32 8.26
N LYS A 184 13.64 27.59 8.89
CA LYS A 184 14.74 26.62 9.00
C LYS A 184 14.66 25.98 10.39
N PRO A 185 14.17 24.73 10.52
CA PRO A 185 14.11 24.06 11.81
C PRO A 185 15.53 23.80 12.33
N ALA A 186 15.69 23.77 13.64
CA ALA A 186 16.96 23.37 14.24
C ALA A 186 17.27 21.91 13.87
N ALA A 187 18.51 21.62 13.48
CA ALA A 187 18.93 20.27 13.08
C ALA A 187 18.67 19.21 14.18
N SER A 188 18.73 19.64 15.45
CA SER A 188 18.42 18.78 16.61
C SER A 188 16.99 18.27 16.66
N LEU A 189 16.04 18.89 15.93
CA LEU A 189 14.67 18.37 15.82
C LEU A 189 14.63 17.05 15.04
N PHE A 190 15.59 16.80 14.15
CA PHE A 190 15.63 15.58 13.35
C PHE A 190 16.46 14.46 13.99
N ILE A 191 16.77 14.61 15.29
CA ILE A 191 17.52 13.64 16.08
C ILE A 191 16.58 13.15 17.20
N PRO A 192 16.40 11.84 17.39
CA PRO A 192 15.59 11.31 18.49
C PRO A 192 16.21 11.65 19.85
N GLU A 193 15.37 11.69 20.88
CA GLU A 193 15.83 11.90 22.25
C GLU A 193 16.69 10.73 22.74
N ALA A 194 17.80 11.06 23.43
CA ALA A 194 18.84 10.07 23.75
C ALA A 194 18.41 9.01 24.78
N ASN A 195 17.34 9.26 25.54
CA ASN A 195 16.83 8.39 26.60
C ASN A 195 15.65 7.51 26.17
N ILE A 196 15.35 7.44 24.87
CA ILE A 196 14.31 6.57 24.33
C ILE A 196 14.88 5.19 24.06
N GLU A 197 14.22 4.16 24.57
CA GLU A 197 14.50 2.77 24.22
C GLU A 197 13.83 2.43 22.89
N PHE A 198 14.63 2.23 21.85
CA PHE A 198 14.14 1.85 20.53
C PHE A 198 14.23 0.35 20.31
N GLN A 199 13.09 -0.24 19.94
CA GLN A 199 13.08 -1.55 19.30
C GLN A 199 13.38 -1.37 17.81
N ASP A 200 14.42 -2.05 17.31
CA ASP A 200 14.75 -2.05 15.90
C ASP A 200 13.82 -3.01 15.14
N LEU A 201 12.93 -2.45 14.34
CA LEU A 201 11.99 -3.19 13.51
C LEU A 201 12.60 -3.59 12.16
N THR A 202 13.71 -2.97 11.74
CA THR A 202 14.41 -3.42 10.53
C THR A 202 15.00 -4.80 10.78
N VAL A 203 15.60 -5.03 11.94
CA VAL A 203 16.09 -6.36 12.32
C VAL A 203 14.95 -7.36 12.44
N MET A 204 13.77 -6.96 12.91
CA MET A 204 12.61 -7.85 12.92
C MET A 204 12.06 -8.11 11.54
N GLN A 205 12.09 -7.14 10.63
CA GLN A 205 11.64 -7.30 9.25
C GLN A 205 12.64 -8.17 8.46
N GLU A 206 13.94 -7.89 8.57
CA GLU A 206 15.01 -8.73 8.03
C GLU A 206 14.99 -10.12 8.66
N ALA A 207 14.68 -10.24 9.96
CA ALA A 207 14.51 -11.53 10.61
C ALA A 207 13.21 -12.22 10.24
N TYR A 208 12.13 -11.50 9.91
CA TYR A 208 10.91 -12.11 9.38
C TYR A 208 11.16 -12.57 7.94
N GLU A 209 11.76 -11.72 7.11
CA GLU A 209 12.20 -12.05 5.75
C GLU A 209 13.25 -13.17 5.75
N SER A 210 14.12 -13.23 6.76
CA SER A 210 15.09 -14.31 6.92
C SER A 210 14.52 -15.53 7.60
N GLU A 211 13.56 -15.43 8.51
CA GLU A 211 12.86 -16.58 9.11
C GLU A 211 11.93 -17.20 8.08
N TYR A 212 11.39 -16.44 7.11
CA TYR A 212 10.81 -16.99 5.87
C TYR A 212 11.85 -17.42 4.82
N ALA A 213 13.14 -17.14 5.04
CA ALA A 213 14.24 -17.69 4.23
C ALA A 213 15.00 -18.83 4.94
N ASP A 214 14.80 -19.03 6.24
CA ASP A 214 15.48 -20.01 7.11
C ASP A 214 14.48 -21.02 7.74
N ASP A 215 13.16 -20.86 7.63
CA ASP A 215 12.18 -21.94 7.89
C ASP A 215 12.18 -23.01 6.76
N ASP A 216 13.08 -22.84 5.77
CA ASP A 216 13.59 -23.88 4.86
C ASP A 216 14.80 -24.65 5.47
N SER A 217 15.10 -24.49 6.77
CA SER A 217 16.22 -25.20 7.42
C SER A 217 15.79 -26.07 8.62
N ASP A 218 15.62 -27.36 8.29
CA ASP A 218 15.59 -28.57 9.14
C ASP A 218 14.37 -28.76 10.05
N ASP A 219 13.35 -29.51 9.61
CA ASP A 219 13.32 -30.97 9.86
C ASP A 219 12.51 -31.78 8.82
N ASN A 220 12.48 -31.38 7.55
CA ASN A 220 12.10 -32.24 6.42
C ASN A 220 12.87 -31.88 5.14
N ALA A 221 14.19 -32.06 5.18
CA ALA A 221 15.03 -32.08 3.98
C ALA A 221 14.56 -33.19 3.03
N ASP A 222 13.67 -32.86 2.08
CA ASP A 222 13.58 -33.52 0.76
C ASP A 222 12.53 -32.92 -0.23
N ASN A 223 11.96 -31.71 -0.06
CA ASN A 223 10.92 -31.25 -1.01
C ASN A 223 10.75 -29.75 -1.30
N ASP A 224 11.77 -28.90 -1.12
CA ASP A 224 11.72 -27.55 -1.74
C ASP A 224 12.09 -27.69 -3.21
N GLU A 225 11.06 -27.94 -4.02
CA GLU A 225 11.22 -28.05 -5.46
C GLU A 225 11.78 -26.72 -5.99
N PRO A 226 12.95 -26.75 -6.67
CA PRO A 226 13.57 -25.54 -7.18
C PRO A 226 12.59 -24.81 -8.10
N ILE A 227 12.46 -23.48 -7.99
CA ILE A 227 11.63 -22.71 -8.92
C ILE A 227 12.09 -23.00 -10.35
N ILE A 228 11.25 -23.67 -11.12
CA ILE A 228 11.52 -23.99 -12.52
C ILE A 228 11.03 -22.80 -13.35
N PRO A 229 11.93 -22.04 -14.01
CA PRO A 229 11.54 -20.91 -14.83
C PRO A 229 10.58 -21.33 -15.93
N VAL A 230 9.57 -20.51 -16.21
CA VAL A 230 8.67 -20.76 -17.32
C VAL A 230 9.43 -20.59 -18.64
N ASN A 231 9.30 -21.56 -19.55
CA ASN A 231 9.84 -21.46 -20.90
C ASN A 231 8.90 -20.64 -21.81
N TYR A 232 8.54 -19.45 -21.35
CA TYR A 232 7.74 -18.47 -22.08
C TYR A 232 8.46 -17.13 -22.04
N SER A 233 8.25 -16.26 -23.03
CA SER A 233 8.93 -14.96 -23.04
C SER A 233 8.16 -13.95 -22.20
N PHE A 234 8.86 -13.23 -21.32
CA PHE A 234 8.25 -12.16 -20.53
C PHE A 234 7.60 -11.08 -21.41
N ASP A 235 8.23 -10.66 -22.51
CA ASP A 235 7.65 -9.68 -23.46
C ASP A 235 6.32 -10.18 -24.07
N LYS A 236 6.24 -11.49 -24.37
CA LYS A 236 4.99 -12.10 -24.85
C LYS A 236 3.94 -12.11 -23.75
N PHE A 237 4.34 -12.40 -22.51
CA PHE A 237 3.45 -12.36 -21.36
C PHE A 237 2.88 -10.96 -21.16
N GLN A 238 3.73 -9.93 -21.12
CA GLN A 238 3.31 -8.53 -21.04
C GLN A 238 2.35 -8.16 -22.17
N SER A 239 2.61 -8.62 -23.40
CA SER A 239 1.72 -8.36 -24.55
C SER A 239 0.33 -8.98 -24.37
N VAL A 240 0.24 -10.21 -23.83
CA VAL A 240 -1.04 -10.87 -23.54
C VAL A 240 -1.77 -10.16 -22.41
N ILE A 241 -1.06 -9.82 -21.33
CA ILE A 241 -1.59 -9.16 -20.14
C ILE A 241 -2.09 -7.74 -20.46
N THR A 242 -1.44 -7.00 -21.36
CA THR A 242 -1.90 -5.68 -21.81
C THR A 242 -3.28 -5.74 -22.50
N GLY A 243 -3.60 -6.87 -23.12
CA GLY A 243 -4.91 -7.11 -23.74
C GLY A 243 -5.99 -7.61 -22.78
N PHE A 244 -5.65 -7.90 -21.53
CA PHE A 244 -6.58 -8.39 -20.52
C PHE A 244 -7.35 -7.25 -19.87
N SER A 245 -8.64 -7.46 -19.65
CA SER A 245 -9.47 -6.53 -18.87
C SER A 245 -10.50 -7.27 -18.02
N ALA A 246 -10.70 -6.79 -16.80
CA ALA A 246 -11.78 -7.23 -15.92
C ALA A 246 -12.56 -5.99 -15.47
N GLU A 247 -13.88 -6.12 -15.36
CA GLU A 247 -14.77 -4.97 -15.13
C GLU A 247 -14.47 -4.24 -13.82
N ASP A 248 -14.12 -2.96 -13.94
CA ASP A 248 -13.65 -2.08 -12.87
C ASP A 248 -12.32 -2.48 -12.20
N TYR A 249 -11.62 -3.48 -12.73
CA TYR A 249 -10.26 -3.81 -12.30
C TYR A 249 -9.24 -3.04 -13.12
N ARG A 250 -8.21 -2.54 -12.45
CA ARG A 250 -7.07 -1.84 -13.08
C ARG A 250 -5.78 -2.60 -12.82
N GLN A 251 -4.91 -2.70 -13.81
CA GLN A 251 -3.59 -3.29 -13.66
C GLN A 251 -2.76 -2.46 -12.67
N LEU A 252 -2.20 -3.11 -11.66
CA LEU A 252 -1.33 -2.51 -10.67
C LEU A 252 0.14 -2.69 -11.04
N MET A 253 0.54 -3.94 -11.33
CA MET A 253 1.92 -4.30 -11.62
C MET A 253 2.00 -5.50 -12.54
N VAL A 254 3.13 -5.61 -13.25
CA VAL A 254 3.53 -6.77 -14.05
C VAL A 254 5.03 -6.98 -13.83
N VAL A 255 5.43 -8.13 -13.32
CA VAL A 255 6.81 -8.41 -12.89
C VAL A 255 7.27 -9.81 -13.34
N ASP A 256 8.59 -9.96 -13.47
CA ASP A 256 9.29 -11.24 -13.64
C ASP A 256 10.03 -11.52 -12.32
N GLU A 257 9.63 -12.59 -11.65
CA GLU A 257 10.18 -13.01 -10.35
C GLU A 257 10.76 -14.41 -10.52
N GLU A 258 12.08 -14.49 -10.62
CA GLU A 258 12.84 -15.74 -10.77
C GLU A 258 12.35 -16.66 -11.92
N GLY A 259 11.82 -16.06 -13.01
CA GLY A 259 11.30 -16.81 -14.14
C GLY A 259 9.84 -17.25 -13.98
N GLN A 260 9.11 -16.72 -13.00
CA GLN A 260 7.66 -16.72 -12.94
C GLN A 260 7.13 -15.33 -13.26
N TYR A 261 6.06 -15.24 -14.04
CA TYR A 261 5.53 -13.96 -14.47
C TYR A 261 4.22 -13.64 -13.77
N ILE A 262 4.16 -12.48 -13.14
CA ILE A 262 3.04 -12.10 -12.28
C ILE A 262 2.44 -10.80 -12.79
N ALA A 263 1.12 -10.76 -12.91
CA ALA A 263 0.36 -9.55 -13.18
C ALA A 263 -0.76 -9.40 -12.14
N THR A 264 -0.84 -8.25 -11.48
CA THR A 264 -1.84 -7.99 -10.45
C THR A 264 -2.78 -6.88 -10.87
N TYR A 265 -4.06 -7.05 -10.56
CA TYR A 265 -5.14 -6.11 -10.84
C TYR A 265 -5.94 -5.84 -9.58
N MET A 266 -6.45 -4.62 -9.45
CA MET A 266 -7.18 -4.18 -8.25
C MET A 266 -8.49 -3.49 -8.61
N LYS A 267 -9.53 -3.74 -7.81
CA LYS A 267 -10.84 -3.04 -7.85
C LYS A 267 -11.17 -2.48 -6.47
N GLY A 268 -10.85 -1.21 -6.25
CA GLY A 268 -11.00 -0.58 -4.93
C GLY A 268 -10.19 -1.29 -3.83
N PHE A 269 -10.52 -1.03 -2.56
CA PHE A 269 -9.79 -1.63 -1.43
C PHE A 269 -10.28 -3.06 -1.16
N GLY A 270 -9.39 -4.04 -1.24
CA GLY A 270 -9.65 -5.43 -0.83
C GLY A 270 -10.13 -6.38 -1.94
N ASN A 271 -10.17 -5.94 -3.21
CA ASN A 271 -10.43 -6.84 -4.34
C ASN A 271 -9.23 -6.90 -5.27
N LEU A 272 -8.64 -8.08 -5.38
CA LEU A 272 -7.42 -8.33 -6.14
C LEU A 272 -7.65 -9.50 -7.08
N ILE A 273 -7.13 -9.38 -8.30
CA ILE A 273 -6.92 -10.50 -9.21
C ILE A 273 -5.40 -10.62 -9.41
N SER A 274 -4.86 -11.81 -9.23
CA SER A 274 -3.49 -12.13 -9.64
C SER A 274 -3.52 -13.11 -10.80
N ILE A 275 -2.68 -12.88 -11.80
CA ILE A 275 -2.44 -13.77 -12.92
C ILE A 275 -0.97 -14.15 -12.87
N VAL A 276 -0.70 -15.43 -12.67
CA VAL A 276 0.65 -15.99 -12.58
C VAL A 276 0.85 -16.98 -13.72
N LEU A 277 1.94 -16.83 -14.46
CA LEU A 277 2.42 -17.80 -15.43
C LEU A 277 3.67 -18.47 -14.88
N SER A 278 3.62 -19.79 -14.70
CA SER A 278 4.71 -20.60 -14.17
C SER A 278 4.96 -21.84 -15.03
N SER A 279 6.06 -22.55 -14.78
CA SER A 279 6.31 -23.86 -15.37
C SER A 279 5.19 -24.84 -15.00
N ALA A 280 4.82 -25.73 -15.92
CA ALA A 280 3.86 -26.81 -15.63
C ALA A 280 4.40 -27.81 -14.59
N GLN A 281 5.67 -27.74 -14.23
CA GLN A 281 6.24 -28.56 -13.17
C GLN A 281 6.02 -27.93 -11.78
N MET A 282 5.71 -26.63 -11.72
CA MET A 282 5.51 -25.86 -10.48
C MET A 282 4.02 -25.79 -10.07
N HIS A 283 3.20 -26.76 -10.46
CA HIS A 283 1.76 -26.72 -10.19
C HIS A 283 1.50 -26.71 -8.67
N PRO A 284 0.94 -25.63 -8.10
CA PRO A 284 0.62 -25.65 -6.69
C PRO A 284 -0.50 -26.66 -6.45
N GLU A 285 -0.24 -27.66 -5.62
CA GLU A 285 -1.25 -28.63 -5.22
C GLU A 285 -2.24 -27.97 -4.26
N PHE A 286 -3.36 -27.49 -4.80
CA PHE A 286 -4.48 -27.07 -3.98
C PHE A 286 -5.44 -28.26 -3.78
N PRO A 287 -5.53 -28.82 -2.57
CA PRO A 287 -6.48 -29.89 -2.32
C PRO A 287 -7.91 -29.39 -2.50
N GLY A 288 -8.74 -30.19 -3.17
CA GLY A 288 -10.19 -29.91 -3.30
C GLY A 288 -10.59 -29.02 -4.48
N LEU A 289 -9.69 -28.75 -5.44
CA LEU A 289 -10.09 -28.15 -6.71
C LEU A 289 -10.86 -29.16 -7.57
N GLU A 290 -11.94 -28.69 -8.21
CA GLU A 290 -12.67 -29.43 -9.23
C GLU A 290 -11.87 -29.42 -10.54
N THR A 291 -11.55 -30.59 -11.07
CA THR A 291 -10.90 -30.75 -12.38
C THR A 291 -11.94 -30.88 -13.49
N PHE A 292 -11.76 -30.15 -14.58
CA PHE A 292 -12.65 -30.15 -15.74
C PHE A 292 -11.90 -29.77 -17.02
N ARG A 293 -12.60 -29.73 -18.17
CA ARG A 293 -12.05 -29.29 -19.46
C ARG A 293 -12.78 -28.07 -19.98
N ASP A 294 -12.03 -27.06 -20.44
CA ASP A 294 -12.54 -25.88 -21.15
C ASP A 294 -11.64 -25.58 -22.36
N GLY A 295 -12.23 -25.37 -23.54
CA GLY A 295 -11.46 -25.03 -24.74
C GLY A 295 -10.38 -26.06 -25.14
N GLY A 296 -10.54 -27.33 -24.74
CA GLY A 296 -9.56 -28.39 -24.98
C GLY A 296 -8.41 -28.44 -23.98
N LYS A 297 -8.36 -27.52 -23.00
CA LYS A 297 -7.36 -27.48 -21.92
C LYS A 297 -7.90 -28.15 -20.66
N THR A 298 -7.00 -28.68 -19.85
CA THR A 298 -7.32 -29.12 -18.49
C THR A 298 -7.36 -27.89 -17.59
N CYS A 299 -8.41 -27.78 -16.77
CA CYS A 299 -8.58 -26.69 -15.83
C CYS A 299 -8.90 -27.24 -14.43
N HIS A 300 -8.47 -26.51 -13.40
CA HIS A 300 -8.79 -26.80 -12.00
C HIS A 300 -9.37 -25.56 -11.36
N TYR A 301 -10.53 -25.67 -10.71
CA TYR A 301 -11.19 -24.54 -10.08
C TYR A 301 -11.64 -24.87 -8.66
N GLY A 302 -11.51 -23.92 -7.76
CA GLY A 302 -12.04 -24.05 -6.41
C GLY A 302 -11.86 -22.78 -5.60
N ILE A 303 -12.23 -22.89 -4.33
CA ILE A 303 -12.13 -21.81 -3.37
C ILE A 303 -11.17 -22.29 -2.29
N VAL A 304 -10.09 -21.55 -2.11
CA VAL A 304 -9.05 -21.84 -1.11
C VAL A 304 -9.19 -20.87 0.04
N ASN A 305 -8.95 -21.34 1.27
CA ASN A 305 -8.89 -20.47 2.44
C ASN A 305 -7.44 -20.02 2.65
N ASP A 306 -7.22 -18.72 2.56
CA ASP A 306 -5.94 -18.05 2.72
C ASP A 306 -6.06 -17.01 3.86
N ASP A 307 -5.51 -17.35 5.02
CA ASP A 307 -5.55 -16.55 6.25
C ASP A 307 -6.95 -16.05 6.64
N GLY A 308 -7.93 -16.95 6.55
CA GLY A 308 -9.32 -16.65 6.88
C GLY A 308 -10.08 -15.89 5.78
N ASN A 309 -9.47 -15.73 4.60
CA ASN A 309 -10.12 -15.18 3.43
C ASN A 309 -10.34 -16.28 2.40
N GLU A 310 -11.50 -16.25 1.75
CA GLU A 310 -11.78 -17.17 0.65
C GLU A 310 -11.30 -16.57 -0.67
N VAL A 311 -10.48 -17.33 -1.39
CA VAL A 311 -9.86 -16.94 -2.66
C VAL A 311 -10.33 -17.88 -3.75
N SER A 312 -10.94 -17.34 -4.80
CA SER A 312 -11.26 -18.13 -6.01
C SER A 312 -9.97 -18.40 -6.77
N VAL A 313 -9.72 -19.66 -7.09
CA VAL A 313 -8.52 -20.09 -7.82
C VAL A 313 -8.95 -20.83 -9.09
N LEU A 314 -8.33 -20.48 -10.22
CA LEU A 314 -8.40 -21.21 -11.48
C LEU A 314 -7.00 -21.49 -11.99
N ILE A 315 -6.68 -22.76 -12.25
CA ILE A 315 -5.46 -23.18 -12.93
C ILE A 315 -5.84 -23.67 -14.33
N VAL A 316 -5.06 -23.30 -15.35
CA VAL A 316 -5.22 -23.75 -16.74
C VAL A 316 -3.89 -24.29 -17.23
N GLU A 317 -3.87 -25.54 -17.68
CA GLU A 317 -2.68 -26.20 -18.20
C GLU A 317 -2.44 -25.88 -19.68
N TYR A 318 -1.18 -25.63 -20.04
CA TYR A 318 -0.70 -25.40 -21.40
C TYR A 318 0.43 -26.40 -21.73
N PRO A 319 0.09 -27.68 -21.96
CA PRO A 319 1.09 -28.74 -22.09
C PRO A 319 2.01 -28.58 -23.33
N ALA A 320 1.54 -27.87 -24.36
CA ALA A 320 2.36 -27.62 -25.56
C ALA A 320 3.49 -26.59 -25.31
N GLN A 321 3.39 -25.80 -24.24
CA GLN A 321 4.34 -24.76 -23.85
C GLN A 321 5.03 -25.06 -22.51
N ASP A 322 4.77 -26.23 -21.91
CA ASP A 322 5.28 -26.63 -20.59
C ASP A 322 5.01 -25.56 -19.50
N MET A 323 3.80 -24.99 -19.52
CA MET A 323 3.43 -23.91 -18.61
C MET A 323 2.02 -24.06 -18.02
N ALA A 324 1.81 -23.37 -16.91
CA ALA A 324 0.54 -23.28 -16.20
C ALA A 324 0.15 -21.81 -16.02
N LEU A 325 -1.12 -21.52 -16.21
CA LEU A 325 -1.72 -20.22 -15.89
C LEU A 325 -2.54 -20.36 -14.61
N LEU A 326 -2.16 -19.63 -13.57
CA LEU A 326 -2.91 -19.48 -12.34
C LEU A 326 -3.60 -18.11 -12.31
N ILE A 327 -4.91 -18.10 -12.09
CA ILE A 327 -5.68 -16.89 -11.82
C ILE A 327 -6.27 -17.03 -10.42
N SER A 328 -5.92 -16.11 -9.54
CA SER A 328 -6.51 -16.03 -8.20
C SER A 328 -7.29 -14.73 -8.06
N SER A 329 -8.41 -14.77 -7.32
CA SER A 329 -9.20 -13.58 -7.01
C SER A 329 -9.59 -13.55 -5.54
N LYS A 330 -9.16 -12.51 -4.85
CA LYS A 330 -9.54 -12.18 -3.48
C LYS A 330 -10.59 -11.08 -3.51
N THR A 331 -11.68 -11.24 -2.75
CA THR A 331 -12.79 -10.28 -2.74
C THR A 331 -13.24 -10.05 -1.30
N MET A 332 -13.09 -8.83 -0.76
CA MET A 332 -13.51 -8.53 0.61
C MET A 332 -15.01 -8.25 0.70
N GLY A 333 -15.75 -9.12 1.40
CA GLY A 333 -17.17 -8.90 1.73
C GLY A 333 -18.14 -9.00 0.55
N GLN A 334 -17.70 -9.43 -0.63
CA GLN A 334 -18.55 -9.74 -1.77
C GLN A 334 -18.58 -11.24 -2.06
N GLN A 335 -19.51 -11.64 -2.94
CA GLN A 335 -19.59 -12.98 -3.49
C GLN A 335 -18.30 -13.27 -4.28
N GLN A 336 -17.66 -14.40 -3.99
CA GLN A 336 -16.46 -14.88 -4.66
C GLN A 336 -16.65 -14.94 -6.19
N GLN A 337 -15.55 -14.82 -6.94
CA GLN A 337 -15.60 -14.97 -8.39
C GLN A 337 -16.06 -16.38 -8.74
N SER A 338 -17.11 -16.48 -9.55
CA SER A 338 -17.62 -17.78 -9.99
C SER A 338 -16.64 -18.45 -10.96
N LYS A 339 -16.75 -19.78 -11.10
CA LYS A 339 -16.04 -20.57 -12.10
C LYS A 339 -16.15 -19.97 -13.51
N GLU A 340 -17.36 -19.57 -13.93
CA GLU A 340 -17.59 -19.00 -15.26
C GLU A 340 -16.91 -17.64 -15.44
N GLN A 341 -16.85 -16.84 -14.38
CA GLN A 341 -16.14 -15.55 -14.41
C GLN A 341 -14.62 -15.76 -14.52
N MET A 342 -14.06 -16.69 -13.75
CA MET A 342 -12.64 -17.02 -13.84
C MET A 342 -12.28 -17.59 -15.23
N LEU A 343 -13.16 -18.42 -15.81
CA LEU A 343 -12.99 -18.90 -17.19
C LEU A 343 -13.08 -17.78 -18.22
N THR A 344 -13.95 -16.81 -18.00
CA THR A 344 -14.02 -15.61 -18.83
C THR A 344 -12.69 -14.84 -18.80
N TYR A 345 -12.05 -14.72 -17.64
CA TYR A 345 -10.70 -14.15 -17.53
C TYR A 345 -9.66 -14.99 -18.29
N ALA A 346 -9.64 -16.30 -18.08
CA ALA A 346 -8.69 -17.19 -18.76
C ALA A 346 -8.83 -17.18 -20.29
N ARG A 347 -10.06 -17.07 -20.83
CA ARG A 347 -10.30 -17.04 -22.28
C ARG A 347 -9.84 -15.73 -22.94
N GLN A 348 -9.75 -14.63 -22.19
CA GLN A 348 -9.15 -13.39 -22.67
C GLN A 348 -7.62 -13.52 -22.82
N LEU A 349 -7.01 -14.35 -21.96
CA LEU A 349 -5.57 -14.59 -21.91
C LEU A 349 -5.16 -15.63 -22.96
N LYS A 350 -4.82 -15.15 -24.16
CA LYS A 350 -4.47 -15.99 -25.32
C LYS A 350 -2.97 -16.34 -25.32
N PHE A 351 -2.57 -17.17 -24.36
CA PHE A 351 -1.21 -17.73 -24.30
C PHE A 351 -0.96 -18.84 -25.31
#